data_AF-A0A949L3K1-F1
#
_entry.id   AF-A0A949L3K1-F1
#
_cell.length_a   1.000
_cell.length_b   1.000
_cell.length_c   1.000
_cell.angle_alpha   90.00
_cell.angle_beta   90.00
_cell.angle_gamma   90.00
#
_symmetry.space_group_name_H-M   'P 1'
#
loop_
_entity.id
_entity.type
_entity.pdbx_description
1 polymer ?
#
loop_
_entity_poly.entity_id
_entity_poly.type
_entity_poly.pdbx_seq_one_letter_code
_entity_poly.pdbx_strand_id
1 'polypeptide(L)' 'QMMHIGPYDTEAITVKAIDDFAVSNGYLNAISGKSIEGTILRHHEIYLSDPRKVAPEKMKTVVRHPVKK' A
#
# COMPACT_ATOMS: atom_id res chain seq x y z
N GLN A 1 -5.13 3.30 -2.32
CA GLN A 1 -4.61 3.26 -0.93
C GLN A 1 -5.60 2.50 -0.06
N MET A 2 -5.13 1.83 0.99
CA MET A 2 -5.97 1.07 1.93
C MET A 2 -5.33 1.05 3.32
N MET A 3 -6.14 0.92 4.37
CA MET A 3 -5.64 0.66 5.72
C MET A 3 -5.36 -0.83 5.89
N HIS A 4 -4.13 -1.19 6.26
CA HIS A 4 -3.79 -2.49 6.81
C HIS A 4 -3.97 -2.47 8.33
N ILE A 5 -4.70 -3.46 8.86
CA ILE A 5 -4.86 -3.67 10.30
C ILE A 5 -4.30 -5.05 10.63
N GLY A 6 -3.22 -5.10 11.40
CA GLY A 6 -2.53 -6.33 11.73
C GLY A 6 -0.99 -6.24 11.62
N PRO A 7 -0.30 -7.38 11.77
CA PRO A 7 1.15 -7.47 11.64
C PRO A 7 1.61 -7.20 10.21
N TYR A 8 2.77 -6.55 10.05
CA TYR A 8 3.34 -6.22 8.74
C TYR A 8 3.54 -7.44 7.82
N ASP A 9 3.86 -8.61 8.38
CA ASP A 9 4.02 -9.86 7.63
C ASP A 9 2.75 -10.28 6.88
N THR A 10 1.58 -9.76 7.29
CA THR A 10 0.29 -10.02 6.66
C THR A 10 -0.10 -8.96 5.64
N GLU A 11 0.72 -7.95 5.39
CA GLU A 11 0.39 -6.85 4.46
C GLU A 11 0.05 -7.33 3.03
N ALA A 12 0.57 -8.49 2.62
CA ALA A 12 0.28 -9.11 1.33
C ALA A 12 -1.22 -9.22 1.02
N ILE A 13 -2.08 -9.43 2.03
CA ILE A 13 -3.54 -9.46 1.83
C ILE A 13 -4.10 -8.10 1.42
N THR A 14 -3.56 -7.02 2.00
CA THR A 14 -3.96 -5.64 1.70
C THR A 14 -3.42 -5.21 0.34
N VAL A 15 -2.17 -5.56 0.01
CA VAL A 15 -1.57 -5.34 -1.31
C VAL A 15 -2.42 -6.00 -2.40
N LYS A 16 -2.76 -7.28 -2.24
CA LYS A 16 -3.58 -7.99 -3.21
C LYS A 16 -4.93 -7.31 -3.42
N ALA A 17 -5.58 -6.88 -2.34
CA ALA A 17 -6.87 -6.18 -2.42
C ALA A 17 -6.77 -4.83 -3.17
N ILE A 18 -5.68 -4.08 -2.97
CA ILE A 18 -5.41 -2.84 -3.72
C ILE A 18 -5.22 -3.14 -5.20
N ASP A 19 -4.42 -4.15 -5.56
CA ASP A 19 -4.14 -4.50 -6.95
C ASP A 19 -5.40 -5.02 -7.67
N ASP A 20 -6.17 -5.91 -7.04
CA ASP A 20 -7.45 -6.40 -7.57
C ASP A 20 -8.44 -5.23 -7.80
N PHE A 21 -8.51 -4.29 -6.85
CA PHE A 21 -9.34 -3.09 -6.98
C PHE A 21 -8.85 -2.18 -8.12
N ALA A 22 -7.54 -1.99 -8.27
CA ALA A 22 -6.99 -1.20 -9.37
C ALA A 22 -7.36 -1.80 -10.72
N VAL A 23 -7.15 -3.11 -10.91
CA VAL A 23 -7.45 -3.83 -12.16
C VAL A 23 -8.94 -3.76 -12.50
N SER A 24 -9.83 -4.00 -11.54
CA SER A 24 -11.28 -3.92 -11.76
C SER A 24 -11.76 -2.52 -12.15
N ASN A 25 -10.99 -1.47 -11.84
CA ASN A 25 -11.27 -0.09 -12.21
C ASN A 25 -10.48 0.37 -13.45
N GLY A 26 -9.79 -0.54 -14.15
CA GLY A 26 -9.04 -0.23 -15.37
C GLY A 26 -7.72 0.49 -15.13
N TYR A 27 -7.14 0.34 -13.93
CA TYR A 27 -5.82 0.85 -13.59
C TYR A 27 -4.79 -0.28 -13.54
N LEU A 28 -3.53 0.08 -13.78
CA LEU A 28 -2.38 -0.81 -13.63
C LEU A 28 -1.49 -0.32 -12.48
N ASN A 29 -0.92 -1.26 -11.73
CA ASN A 29 0.10 -0.97 -10.74
C ASN A 29 1.30 -0.29 -11.43
N ALA A 30 1.73 0.85 -10.90
CA ALA A 30 2.79 1.68 -11.49
C ALA A 30 4.04 1.76 -10.59
N ILE A 31 4.18 0.87 -9.61
CA ILE A 31 5.40 0.77 -8.80
C ILE A 31 6.60 0.58 -9.74
N SER A 32 7.69 1.29 -9.43
CA SER A 32 8.92 1.36 -10.24
C SER A 32 8.75 2.05 -11.60
N GLY A 33 7.54 2.50 -11.95
CA GLY A 33 7.30 3.36 -13.12
C GLY A 33 7.88 4.76 -12.93
N LYS A 34 7.97 5.51 -14.03
CA LYS A 34 8.46 6.90 -14.04
C LYS A 34 7.27 7.85 -14.20
N SER A 35 7.18 8.86 -13.33
CA SER A 35 6.20 9.95 -13.43
C SER A 35 6.52 10.89 -14.60
N ILE A 36 5.59 11.81 -14.91
CA ILE A 36 5.76 12.84 -15.95
C ILE A 36 6.98 13.73 -15.67
N GLU A 37 7.24 14.01 -14.40
CA GLU A 37 8.38 14.82 -13.92
C GLU A 37 9.69 14.02 -13.86
N GLY A 38 9.65 12.73 -14.18
CA GLY A 38 10.82 11.86 -14.24
C GLY A 38 11.19 11.15 -12.93
N THR A 39 10.41 11.34 -11.87
CA THR A 39 10.61 10.66 -10.57
C THR A 39 10.09 9.22 -10.61
N ILE A 40 10.80 8.30 -9.96
CA ILE A 40 10.37 6.90 -9.80
C ILE A 40 9.22 6.81 -8.79
N LEU A 41 8.13 6.16 -9.20
CA LEU A 41 6.96 5.90 -8.38
C LEU A 41 7.24 4.72 -7.44
N ARG A 42 7.14 4.94 -6.12
CA ARG A 42 7.49 3.97 -5.09
C ARG A 42 6.24 3.44 -4.39
N HIS A 43 6.38 2.32 -3.69
CA HIS A 43 5.45 1.91 -2.64
C HIS A 43 5.56 2.89 -1.45
N HIS A 44 4.42 3.24 -0.84
CA HIS A 44 4.41 4.10 0.35
C HIS A 44 3.61 3.44 1.47
N GLU A 45 4.26 3.31 2.62
CA GLU A 45 3.65 2.92 3.89
C GLU A 45 3.65 4.12 4.84
N ILE A 46 2.55 4.32 5.55
CA ILE A 46 2.44 5.32 6.62
C ILE A 46 2.06 4.59 7.90
N TYR A 47 3.01 4.46 8.81
CA TYR A 47 2.82 3.81 10.10
C TYR A 47 2.10 4.77 11.06
N LEU A 48 0.86 4.43 11.41
CA LEU A 48 0.06 5.22 12.36
C LEU A 48 0.21 4.72 13.80
N SER A 49 0.63 3.46 13.97
CA SER A 49 0.88 2.83 15.26
C SER A 49 2.37 2.75 15.56
N ASP A 50 2.75 2.99 16.83
CA ASP A 50 4.08 2.64 17.33
C ASP A 50 4.08 1.14 17.69
N PRO A 51 4.90 0.30 17.02
CA PRO A 51 4.91 -1.15 17.24
C PRO A 51 5.37 -1.54 18.66
N ARG A 52 5.98 -0.63 19.42
CA ARG A 52 6.36 -0.86 20.82
C ARG A 52 5.20 -0.65 21.80
N LYS A 53 4.12 -0.01 21.36
CA LYS A 53 2.98 0.40 22.21
C LYS A 53 1.68 -0.31 21.87
N VAL A 54 1.59 -0.88 20.67
CA VAL A 54 0.36 -1.48 20.13
C VAL A 54 0.63 -2.94 19.81
N ALA A 55 -0.27 -3.82 20.25
CA ALA A 55 -0.19 -5.24 19.92
C ALA A 55 -0.32 -5.46 18.40
N PRO A 56 0.40 -6.43 17.81
CA PRO A 56 0.48 -6.58 16.35
C PRO A 56 -0.87 -6.63 15.63
N GLU A 57 -1.86 -7.29 16.21
CA GLU A 57 -3.21 -7.45 15.66
C GLU A 57 -4.04 -6.15 15.61
N LYS A 58 -3.59 -5.09 16.29
CA LYS A 58 -4.24 -3.77 16.31
C LYS A 58 -3.43 -2.69 15.61
N MET A 59 -2.24 -3.01 15.10
CA MET A 59 -1.39 -2.05 14.40
C MET A 59 -2.07 -1.56 13.12
N LYS A 60 -1.89 -0.27 12.83
CA LYS A 60 -2.47 0.39 11.66
C LYS A 60 -1.38 0.97 10.77
N THR A 61 -1.39 0.56 9.50
CA THR A 61 -0.50 1.07 8.47
C THR A 61 -1.33 1.44 7.25
N VAL A 62 -1.16 2.65 6.72
CA VAL A 62 -1.75 2.98 5.41
C VAL A 62 -0.80 2.50 4.32
N VAL A 63 -1.31 1.64 3.45
CA VAL A 63 -0.60 1.08 2.30
C VAL A 63 -1.04 1.80 1.03
N ARG A 64 -0.09 2.32 0.26
CA ARG A 64 -0.37 3.11 -0.94
C ARG A 64 0.51 2.71 -2.12
N HIS A 65 -0.13 2.12 -3.12
CA HIS A 65 0.46 1.84 -4.43
C HIS A 65 0.15 2.97 -5.42
N PRO A 66 1.16 3.47 -6.17
CA PRO A 66 0.94 4.31 -7.34
C PRO A 66 0.28 3.50 -8.45
N VAL A 67 -0.62 4.14 -9.20
CA VAL A 67 -1.32 3.52 -10.33
C VAL A 67 -1.21 4.40 -11.57
N LYS A 68 -1.35 3.78 -12.74
CA LYS A 68 -1.49 4.45 -14.04
C LYS A 68 -2.75 3.95 -14.74
N LYS A 69 -3.28 4.76 -15.65
CA LYS A 69 -4.30 4.34 -16.61
C LYS A 69 -3.66 3.94 -17.92
#